data_AF-A0A8J6MF48-F1
#
_entry.id   AF-A0A8J6MF48-F1
#
_cell.length_a   1.000
_cell.length_b   1.000
_cell.length_c   1.000
_cell.angle_alpha   90.00
_cell.angle_beta   90.00
_cell.angle_gamma   90.00
#
_symmetry.space_group_name_H-M   'P 1'
#
loop_
_entity.id
_entity.type
_entity.pdbx_description
1 polymer ?
#
loop_
_entity_poly.entity_id
_entity_poly.type
_entity_poly.pdbx_seq_one_letter_code
_entity_poly.pdbx_strand_id
1 'polypeptide(L)' 'MHTMANGLRFPEGPVALADGAVILVEIEAGRITRIGTDGARTTLATIAGAPNGIALGPEGKLFICNNGGFSWHEEP' A
#
# COMPACT_ATOMS: atom_id res chain seq x y z
N MET A 1 -10.69 -6.80 -17.15
CA MET A 1 -10.11 -6.70 -15.80
C MET A 1 -8.79 -7.45 -15.81
N HIS A 2 -7.70 -6.86 -15.31
CA HIS A 2 -6.37 -7.49 -15.24
C HIS A 2 -5.82 -7.35 -13.82
N THR A 3 -5.21 -8.41 -13.29
CA THR A 3 -4.59 -8.42 -11.97
C THR A 3 -3.15 -7.92 -12.08
N MET A 4 -2.84 -6.76 -11.49
CA MET A 4 -1.47 -6.22 -11.49
C MET A 4 -0.54 -6.90 -10.47
N ALA A 5 -1.07 -7.24 -9.29
CA ALA A 5 -0.31 -7.92 -8.24
C ALA A 5 -1.23 -8.75 -7.35
N ASN A 6 -0.65 -9.75 -6.70
CA ASN A 6 -1.30 -10.68 -5.78
C ASN A 6 -0.46 -10.83 -4.50
N GLY A 7 -1.03 -11.46 -3.47
CA GLY A 7 -0.34 -11.71 -2.19
C GLY A 7 0.00 -10.44 -1.40
N LEU A 8 -0.80 -9.39 -1.55
CA LEU A 8 -0.75 -8.20 -0.69
C LEU A 8 -1.56 -8.47 0.59
N ARG A 9 -1.18 -7.85 1.70
CA ARG A 9 -1.80 -8.04 3.02
C ARG A 9 -2.73 -6.89 3.35
N PHE A 10 -4.02 -7.09 3.07
CA PHE A 10 -5.09 -6.10 3.23
C PHE A 10 -4.76 -4.74 2.55
N PRO A 11 -4.72 -4.65 1.22
CA PRO A 11 -4.34 -3.42 0.53
C PRO A 11 -5.46 -2.36 0.51
N GLU A 12 -5.11 -1.08 0.71
CA GLU A 12 -6.04 0.06 0.64
C GLU A 12 -5.37 1.29 -0.02
N GLY A 13 -6.20 2.21 -0.53
CA GLY A 13 -5.78 3.53 -1.00
C GLY A 13 -4.83 3.52 -2.20
N PRO A 14 -5.12 2.82 -3.31
CA PRO A 14 -4.24 2.86 -4.47
C PRO A 14 -4.11 4.28 -5.04
N VAL A 15 -2.87 4.68 -5.32
CA VAL A 15 -2.48 5.92 -6.00
C VAL A 15 -1.79 5.55 -7.31
N ALA A 16 -2.42 5.88 -8.43
CA ALA A 16 -1.81 5.72 -9.74
C ALA A 16 -0.71 6.77 -9.96
N LEU A 17 0.44 6.34 -10.46
CA LEU A 17 1.58 7.19 -10.80
C LEU A 17 1.67 7.42 -12.31
N ALA A 18 2.38 8.47 -12.71
CA ALA A 18 2.55 8.84 -14.12
C ALA A 18 3.35 7.81 -14.94
N ASP A 19 4.16 6.97 -14.30
CA ASP A 19 4.93 5.89 -14.93
C ASP A 19 4.11 4.58 -15.08
N GLY A 20 2.82 4.61 -14.73
CA GLY A 20 1.93 3.46 -14.77
C GLY A 20 2.02 2.54 -13.55
N ALA A 21 2.94 2.80 -12.61
CA ALA A 21 2.97 2.09 -11.35
C ALA A 21 1.81 2.52 -10.43
N VAL A 22 1.56 1.71 -9.41
CA VAL A 22 0.61 2.02 -8.33
C VAL A 22 1.33 1.98 -7.00
N ILE A 23 1.11 2.98 -6.15
CA ILE A 23 1.47 2.92 -4.73
C ILE A 23 0.22 2.63 -3.93
N LEU A 24 0.32 1.81 -2.90
CA LEU A 24 -0.75 1.55 -1.94
C LEU A 24 -0.19 1.30 -0.55
N VAL A 25 -1.06 1.28 0.45
CA VAL A 25 -0.72 0.75 1.78
C VAL A 25 -1.18 -0.71 1.87
N GLU A 26 -0.40 -1.52 2.56
CA GLU A 26 -0.84 -2.83 3.07
C GLU A 26 -1.07 -2.67 4.57
N ILE A 27 -2.34 -2.61 4.97
CA ILE A 27 -2.73 -2.29 6.35
C ILE A 27 -2.17 -3.34 7.31
N GLU A 28 -2.32 -4.61 6.95
CA GLU A 28 -1.91 -5.75 7.78
C GLU A 28 -0.38 -5.94 7.77
N ALA A 29 0.27 -5.75 6.63
CA ALA A 29 1.73 -5.82 6.56
C ALA A 29 2.43 -4.55 7.11
N GLY A 30 1.67 -3.50 7.47
CA GLY A 30 2.22 -2.27 8.03
C GLY A 30 3.23 -1.60 7.09
N ARG A 31 2.93 -1.50 5.80
CA ARG A 31 3.88 -0.95 4.81
C ARG A 31 3.23 -0.19 3.66
N ILE A 32 4.02 0.67 3.02
CA ILE A 32 3.73 1.25 1.70
C ILE A 32 4.42 0.39 0.64
N THR A 33 3.66 -0.03 -0.37
CA THR A 33 4.16 -0.86 -1.46
C THR A 33 3.94 -0.17 -2.79
N ARG A 34 5.00 -0.08 -3.60
CA ARG A 34 4.91 0.26 -5.03
C ARG A 34 4.80 -1.02 -5.85
N ILE A 35 3.89 -1.03 -6.81
CA ILE A 35 3.66 -2.09 -7.78
C ILE A 35 4.03 -1.55 -9.16
N GLY A 36 5.06 -2.13 -9.77
CA GLY A 36 5.45 -1.83 -11.15
C GLY A 36 4.43 -2.33 -12.17
N THR A 37 4.54 -1.86 -13.42
CA THR A 37 3.70 -2.33 -14.54
C THR A 37 3.93 -3.79 -14.91
N ASP A 38 5.03 -4.37 -14.44
CA ASP A 38 5.38 -5.79 -14.52
C ASP A 38 4.85 -6.61 -13.32
N GLY A 39 4.14 -5.97 -12.38
CA GLY A 39 3.64 -6.57 -11.15
C GLY A 39 4.68 -6.72 -10.03
N ALA A 40 5.91 -6.23 -10.23
CA ALA A 40 6.94 -6.26 -9.20
C ALA A 40 6.55 -5.39 -8.01
N ARG A 41 6.66 -5.94 -6.80
CA ARG A 41 6.31 -5.28 -5.53
C ARG A 41 7.57 -4.81 -4.81
N THR A 42 7.65 -3.53 -4.50
CA THR A 42 8.75 -2.93 -3.74
C THR A 42 8.19 -2.24 -2.51
N THR A 43 8.66 -2.61 -1.32
CA THR A 43 8.36 -1.86 -0.09
C THR A 43 9.07 -0.51 -0.15
N LEU A 44 8.31 0.59 -0.10
CA LEU A 44 8.87 1.94 -0.04
C LEU A 44 9.14 2.37 1.41
N ALA A 45 8.28 1.96 2.34
CA ALA A 45 8.43 2.26 3.76
C ALA A 45 7.66 1.25 4.62
N THR A 46 8.15 0.99 5.83
CA THR A 46 7.43 0.27 6.90
C THR A 46 6.90 1.26 7.92
N ILE A 47 5.68 1.04 8.40
CA ILE A 47 4.93 1.97 9.25
C ILE A 47 4.32 1.18 10.41
N ALA A 48 4.56 1.61 11.64
CA ALA A 48 3.92 1.03 12.82
C ALA A 48 2.41 1.36 12.87
N GLY A 49 1.61 0.51 13.52
CA GLY A 49 0.15 0.64 13.53
C GLY A 49 -0.48 0.04 12.27
N ALA A 50 -1.53 0.66 11.75
CA ALA A 50 -2.24 0.17 10.57
C ALA A 50 -2.48 1.34 9.61
N PRO A 51 -1.62 1.53 8.59
CA PRO A 51 -1.80 2.57 7.58
C PRO A 51 -3.00 2.22 6.69
N ASN A 52 -3.98 3.12 6.55
CA ASN A 52 -5.27 2.84 5.89
C ASN A 52 -5.40 3.58 4.54
N GLY A 53 -5.32 4.91 4.57
CA GLY A 53 -5.40 5.75 3.37
C GLY A 53 -4.03 6.27 2.96
N ILE A 54 -3.85 6.54 1.68
CA ILE A 54 -2.65 7.22 1.16
C ILE A 54 -3.00 8.15 -0.01
N ALA A 55 -2.31 9.29 -0.07
CA ALA A 55 -2.41 10.25 -1.15
C ALA A 55 -1.04 10.80 -1.53
N LEU A 56 -0.83 11.05 -2.81
CA LEU A 56 0.35 11.77 -3.30
C LEU A 56 0.19 13.26 -3.01
N GLY A 57 1.18 13.82 -2.33
CA GLY A 57 1.32 15.22 -1.99
C GLY A 57 2.30 15.97 -2.87
N PRO A 58 2.47 17.29 -2.61
CA PRO A 58 3.50 18.09 -3.25
C PRO A 58 4.89 17.49 -3.07
N GLU A 59 5.76 17.70 -4.07
CA GLU A 59 7.17 17.27 -4.05
C GLU A 59 7.34 15.76 -3.85
N GLY A 60 6.35 14.95 -4.26
CA GLY A 60 6.42 13.49 -4.16
C GLY A 60 6.22 12.93 -2.74
N LYS A 61 5.79 13.78 -1.78
CA LYS A 61 5.46 13.31 -0.42
C LYS A 61 4.25 12.40 -0.45
N LEU A 62 4.17 11.48 0.50
CA LEU A 62 3.00 10.62 0.70
C LEU A 62 2.35 11.00 2.02
N PHE A 63 1.07 11.34 1.99
CA PHE A 63 0.26 11.57 3.18
C PHE A 63 -0.55 10.32 3.46
N ILE A 64 -0.54 9.87 4.71
CA ILE A 64 -1.23 8.64 5.11
C ILE A 64 -2.19 8.90 6.26
N CYS A 65 -3.25 8.09 6.30
CA CYS A 65 -4.04 7.90 7.52
C CYS A 65 -3.54 6.65 8.24
N ASN A 66 -3.51 6.69 9.57
CA ASN A 66 -3.12 5.55 10.40
C ASN A 66 -4.04 5.51 11.61
N ASN A 67 -4.75 4.39 11.80
CA ASN A 67 -5.73 4.25 12.87
C ASN A 67 -5.18 3.64 14.16
N GLY A 68 -3.88 3.36 14.22
CA GLY A 68 -3.20 2.87 15.43
C GLY A 68 -3.02 1.36 15.52
N GLY A 69 -3.58 0.57 14.60
CA GLY A 69 -3.36 -0.89 14.55
C GLY A 69 -4.64 -1.72 14.70
N PHE A 70 -4.50 -3.01 14.43
CA PHE A 70 -5.55 -4.02 14.59
C PHE A 70 -4.98 -5.28 15.28
N SER A 71 -5.86 -6.07 15.89
CA SER A 71 -5.59 -7.47 16.18
C SER A 71 -6.12 -8.30 15.01
N TRP A 72 -5.23 -9.00 14.31
CA TRP A 72 -5.58 -9.79 13.14
C TRP A 72 -5.92 -11.23 13.53
N HIS A 73 -6.88 -11.81 12.83
CA HIS A 73 -7.20 -13.23 12.90
C HIS A 73 -7.01 -13.83 11.50
N GLU A 74 -6.21 -14.89 11.40
CA GLU A 74 -6.11 -15.70 10.19
C GLU A 74 -7.01 -16.93 10.34
N GLU A 75 -7.93 -17.13 9.40
CA GLU A 75 -8.65 -18.40 9.27
C GLU A 75 -7.86 -19.35 8.34
N PRO A 76 -7.84 -20.66 8.61
CA PRO A 76 -7.15 -21.66 7.79
C PRO A 76 -7.75 -21.85 6.39
#